data_AF-A0A6S7FJX4-F1
#
_entry.id   AF-A0A6S7FJX4-F1
#
_cell.length_a   1.000
_cell.length_b   1.000
_cell.length_c   1.000
_cell.angle_alpha   90.00
_cell.angle_beta   90.00
_cell.angle_gamma   90.00
#
_symmetry.space_group_name_H-M   'P 1'
#
loop_
_entity.id
_entity.type
_entity.pdbx_description
1 polymer ?
#
loop_
_entity_poly.entity_id
_entity_poly.type
_entity_poly.pdbx_seq_one_letter_code
_entity_poly.pdbx_strand_id
1 'polypeptide(L)'
;MHMLMSFAGAIGTLVQGSGLSEILESTFAGVTKMLSGKKFPQNVRAMRIVLEELLRSTMSECSITTMEELLARLDHAASTSNTSKLWVDCFIKPVFIVMLYVRAEQEGDWPLHLLAVKQMLPYFFASAHVNYARYGLYYMRSMESLGPEELLKFMKGEHVMHHVPGLWNGIWSDMFIETTFMRYGHGPAWGDYWNYLEA
;
A
#
# COMPACT_ATOMS: atom_id res chain seq x y z
N MET A 1 -5.31 1.48 6.36
CA MET A 1 -5.38 2.15 5.04
C MET A 1 -4.42 3.35 4.95
N HIS A 2 -4.33 4.21 5.98
CA HIS A 2 -3.53 5.45 5.91
C HIS A 2 -2.03 5.29 5.59
N MET A 3 -1.38 4.23 6.08
CA MET A 3 0.03 3.97 5.77
C MET A 3 0.24 3.76 4.26
N LEU A 4 -0.60 2.94 3.63
CA LEU A 4 -0.57 2.70 2.19
C LEU A 4 -0.85 3.98 1.39
N MET A 5 -1.83 4.79 1.83
CA MET A 5 -2.12 6.09 1.23
C MET A 5 -0.88 7.01 1.27
N SER A 6 -0.24 7.12 2.43
CA SER A 6 0.97 7.90 2.59
C SER A 6 2.11 7.37 1.76
N PHE A 7 2.27 6.05 1.65
CA PHE A 7 3.31 5.41 0.86
C PHE A 7 3.12 5.68 -0.63
N ALA A 8 1.88 5.66 -1.12
CA ALA A 8 1.58 6.08 -2.49
C ALA A 8 1.96 7.55 -2.74
N GLY A 9 1.77 8.41 -1.73
CA GLY A 9 2.27 9.79 -1.71
C GLY A 9 3.80 9.88 -1.77
N ALA A 10 4.48 9.06 -0.97
CA ALA A 10 5.95 8.99 -0.94
C ALA A 10 6.53 8.61 -2.31
N ILE A 11 5.93 7.61 -2.98
CA ILE A 11 6.28 7.24 -4.35
C ILE A 11 6.13 8.45 -5.28
N GLY A 12 5.02 9.16 -5.20
CA GLY A 12 4.77 10.38 -5.98
C GLY A 12 5.85 11.45 -5.79
N THR A 13 6.29 11.66 -4.55
CA THR A 13 7.38 12.60 -4.23
C THR A 13 8.71 12.14 -4.82
N LEU A 14 9.04 10.84 -4.74
CA LEU A 14 10.32 10.31 -5.22
C LEU A 14 10.44 10.33 -6.76
N VAL A 15 9.32 10.19 -7.47
CA VAL A 15 9.28 10.21 -8.94
C VAL A 15 8.88 11.57 -9.49
N GLN A 16 8.92 12.62 -8.67
CA GLN A 16 8.55 13.97 -9.08
C GLN A 16 9.45 14.43 -10.24
N GLY A 17 8.83 15.01 -11.28
CA GLY A 17 9.55 15.48 -12.48
C GLY A 17 9.91 14.38 -13.48
N SER A 18 9.50 13.14 -13.26
CA SER A 18 9.73 12.03 -14.21
C SER A 18 8.80 12.05 -15.44
N GLY A 19 7.74 12.86 -15.42
CA GLY A 19 6.66 12.81 -16.42
C GLY A 19 5.53 11.82 -16.07
N LEU A 20 5.67 11.05 -14.98
CA LEU A 20 4.68 10.04 -14.61
C LEU A 20 3.31 10.64 -14.27
N SER A 21 3.29 11.76 -13.54
CA SER A 21 2.04 12.43 -13.18
C SER A 21 1.27 12.87 -14.41
N GLU A 22 1.95 13.40 -15.42
CA GLU A 22 1.40 13.86 -16.69
C GLU A 22 0.82 12.69 -17.51
N ILE A 23 1.53 11.56 -17.55
CA ILE A 23 1.04 10.32 -18.19
C ILE A 23 -0.23 9.81 -17.50
N LEU A 24 -0.23 9.81 -16.17
CA LEU A 24 -1.39 9.34 -15.39
C LEU A 24 -2.57 10.30 -15.51
N GLU A 25 -2.34 11.62 -15.49
CA GLU A 25 -3.41 12.61 -15.64
C GLU A 25 -4.09 12.52 -17.02
N SER A 26 -3.32 12.26 -18.09
CA SER A 26 -3.89 12.06 -19.44
C SER A 26 -4.67 10.76 -19.57
N THR A 27 -4.17 9.66 -18.99
CA THR A 27 -4.79 8.33 -19.09
C THR A 27 -6.05 8.19 -18.22
N PHE A 28 -6.08 8.86 -17.06
CA PHE A 28 -7.20 8.79 -16.10
C PHE A 28 -8.12 10.03 -16.14
N ALA A 29 -7.98 10.89 -17.16
CA ALA A 29 -8.91 11.92 -17.62
C ALA A 29 -9.75 12.62 -16.51
N GLY A 30 -9.10 13.24 -15.52
CA GLY A 30 -9.80 14.04 -14.50
C GLY A 30 -9.50 13.71 -13.05
N VAL A 31 -8.60 12.75 -12.77
CA VAL A 31 -8.06 12.59 -11.42
C VAL A 31 -6.87 13.55 -11.22
N THR A 32 -7.16 14.83 -10.95
CA THR A 32 -6.13 15.76 -10.48
C THR A 32 -5.46 15.19 -9.23
N LYS A 33 -4.13 15.27 -9.15
CA LYS A 33 -3.33 14.75 -8.01
C LYS A 33 -3.29 13.23 -7.92
N MET A 34 -3.18 12.53 -9.06
CA MET A 34 -2.68 11.16 -9.08
C MET A 34 -1.35 11.09 -8.30
N LEU A 35 -1.13 10.01 -7.54
CA LEU A 35 0.03 9.85 -6.64
C LEU A 35 0.05 10.79 -5.41
N SER A 36 -1.04 11.51 -5.09
CA SER A 36 -1.13 12.28 -3.83
C SER A 36 -1.53 11.45 -2.60
N GLY A 37 -1.71 10.14 -2.75
CA GLY A 37 -2.21 9.26 -1.69
C GLY A 37 -3.71 9.37 -1.39
N LYS A 38 -4.38 10.48 -1.75
CA LYS A 38 -5.78 10.76 -1.36
C LYS A 38 -6.82 9.86 -2.03
N LYS A 39 -6.62 9.51 -3.30
CA LYS A 39 -7.49 8.58 -4.06
C LYS A 39 -6.82 7.21 -4.16
N PHE A 40 -6.69 6.54 -3.02
CA PHE A 40 -5.82 5.37 -2.88
C PHE A 40 -6.17 4.22 -3.84
N PRO A 41 -7.44 3.80 -4.04
CA PRO A 41 -7.74 2.65 -4.90
C PRO A 41 -7.36 2.95 -6.36
N GLN A 42 -7.62 4.19 -6.80
CA GLN A 42 -7.24 4.65 -8.14
C GLN A 42 -5.72 4.75 -8.29
N ASN A 43 -5.02 5.26 -7.27
CA ASN A 43 -3.55 5.34 -7.28
C ASN A 43 -2.90 3.96 -7.39
N VAL A 44 -3.33 3.00 -6.56
CA VAL A 44 -2.80 1.62 -6.59
C VAL A 44 -3.07 0.96 -7.94
N ARG A 45 -4.28 1.14 -8.50
CA ARG A 45 -4.62 0.61 -9.82
C ARG A 45 -3.73 1.20 -10.92
N ALA A 46 -3.54 2.51 -10.92
CA ALA A 46 -2.71 3.19 -11.91
C ALA A 46 -1.24 2.78 -11.81
N MET A 47 -0.68 2.72 -10.60
CA MET A 47 0.68 2.25 -10.35
C MET A 47 0.89 0.84 -10.90
N ARG A 48 -0.07 -0.07 -10.69
CA ARG A 48 0.00 -1.44 -11.21
C ARG A 48 0.00 -1.49 -12.73
N ILE A 49 -0.83 -0.68 -13.40
CA ILE A 49 -0.88 -0.62 -14.87
C ILE A 49 0.47 -0.13 -15.44
N VAL A 50 1.04 0.93 -14.86
CA VAL A 50 2.34 1.44 -15.30
C VAL A 50 3.44 0.41 -15.04
N LEU A 51 3.44 -0.24 -13.88
CA LEU A 51 4.37 -1.32 -13.57
C LEU A 51 4.29 -2.45 -14.60
N GLU A 52 3.08 -2.90 -14.93
CA GLU A 52 2.86 -3.95 -15.93
C GLU A 52 3.43 -3.56 -17.30
N GLU A 53 3.20 -2.32 -17.73
CA GLU A 53 3.71 -1.84 -19.01
C GLU A 53 5.24 -1.73 -19.02
N LEU A 54 5.85 -1.23 -17.94
CA LEU A 54 7.32 -1.14 -17.81
C LEU A 54 7.98 -2.51 -17.81
N LEU A 55 7.33 -3.52 -17.25
CA LEU A 55 7.85 -4.89 -17.20
C LEU A 55 7.52 -5.71 -18.45
N ARG A 56 6.62 -5.23 -19.32
CA ARG A 56 6.12 -5.99 -20.48
C ARG A 56 7.25 -6.54 -21.35
N SER A 57 8.19 -5.69 -21.77
CA SER A 57 9.32 -6.10 -22.61
C SER A 57 10.23 -7.11 -21.90
N THR A 58 10.53 -6.84 -20.62
CA THR A 58 11.40 -7.69 -19.78
C THR A 58 10.80 -9.08 -19.61
N MET A 59 9.47 -9.17 -19.47
CA MET A 59 8.75 -10.44 -19.35
C MET A 59 8.58 -11.16 -20.69
N SER A 60 8.52 -10.43 -21.81
CA SER A 60 8.40 -11.05 -23.14
C SER A 60 9.72 -11.55 -23.71
N GLU A 61 10.84 -10.89 -23.40
CA GLU A 61 12.15 -11.19 -23.99
C GLU A 61 12.93 -12.25 -23.21
N CYS A 62 12.56 -12.51 -21.95
CA CYS A 62 13.33 -13.37 -21.06
C CYS A 62 12.45 -14.42 -20.38
N SER A 63 12.97 -15.63 -20.22
CA SER A 63 12.38 -16.66 -19.36
C SER A 63 12.66 -16.37 -17.88
N ILE A 64 12.11 -15.28 -17.35
CA ILE A 64 12.17 -14.99 -15.92
C ILE A 64 11.10 -15.83 -15.23
N THR A 65 11.52 -16.68 -14.29
CA THR A 65 10.65 -17.64 -13.59
C THR A 65 10.53 -17.36 -12.09
N THR A 66 11.48 -16.59 -11.53
CA THR A 66 11.53 -16.26 -10.11
C THR A 66 11.58 -14.76 -9.86
N MET A 67 11.19 -14.34 -8.66
CA MET A 67 11.28 -12.94 -8.25
C MET A 67 12.73 -12.49 -8.11
N GLU A 68 13.63 -13.39 -7.69
CA GLU A 68 15.06 -13.13 -7.57
C GLU A 68 15.70 -12.81 -8.93
N GLU A 69 15.34 -13.56 -9.98
CA GLU A 69 15.77 -13.29 -11.36
C GLU A 69 15.27 -11.92 -11.84
N LEU A 70 14.00 -11.60 -11.57
CA LEU A 70 13.43 -10.30 -11.92
C LEU A 70 14.17 -9.15 -11.22
N LEU A 71 14.39 -9.28 -9.91
CA LEU A 71 15.09 -8.26 -9.13
C LEU A 71 16.54 -8.06 -9.61
N ALA A 72 17.26 -9.14 -9.91
CA ALA A 72 18.62 -9.05 -10.44
C ALA A 72 18.67 -8.33 -11.81
N ARG A 73 17.66 -8.57 -12.67
CA ARG A 73 17.53 -7.85 -13.95
C ARG A 73 17.23 -6.38 -13.76
N LEU A 74 16.34 -6.04 -12.84
CA LEU A 74 16.02 -4.66 -12.50
C LEU A 74 17.23 -3.94 -11.90
N ASP A 75 18.01 -4.59 -11.04
CA ASP A 75 19.25 -4.04 -10.48
C ASP A 75 20.30 -3.80 -11.56
N HIS A 76 20.43 -4.73 -12.51
CA HIS A 76 21.28 -4.51 -13.68
C HIS A 76 20.80 -3.29 -14.48
N ALA A 77 19.51 -3.20 -14.80
CA ALA A 77 18.94 -2.05 -15.50
C ALA A 77 19.17 -0.73 -14.73
N ALA A 78 18.99 -0.71 -13.41
CA ALA A 78 19.24 0.44 -12.56
C ALA A 78 20.72 0.89 -12.59
N SER A 79 21.66 -0.02 -12.81
CA SER A 79 23.08 0.30 -12.92
C SER A 79 23.46 0.99 -14.24
N THR A 80 22.63 0.88 -15.28
CA THR A 80 22.93 1.40 -16.62
C THR A 80 22.75 2.91 -16.79
N SER A 81 21.81 3.53 -16.07
CA SER A 81 21.54 4.97 -16.19
C SER A 81 20.80 5.52 -14.97
N ASN A 82 20.94 6.82 -14.71
CA ASN A 82 20.21 7.50 -13.65
C ASN A 82 18.69 7.44 -13.84
N THR A 83 18.22 7.50 -15.09
CA THR A 83 16.80 7.39 -15.42
C THR A 83 16.28 5.99 -15.10
N SER A 84 17.00 4.94 -15.51
CA SER A 84 16.65 3.56 -15.17
C SER A 84 16.67 3.35 -13.65
N LYS A 85 17.66 3.91 -12.96
CA LYS A 85 17.76 3.87 -11.50
C LYS A 85 16.55 4.50 -10.84
N LEU A 86 16.12 5.67 -11.29
CA LEU A 86 14.93 6.35 -10.78
C LEU A 86 13.68 5.46 -10.93
N TRP A 87 13.43 4.91 -12.12
CA TRP A 87 12.26 4.06 -12.34
C TRP A 87 12.32 2.76 -11.53
N VAL A 88 13.47 2.11 -11.44
CA VAL A 88 13.61 0.86 -10.69
C VAL A 88 13.50 1.10 -9.18
N ASP A 89 14.32 2.00 -8.64
CA ASP A 89 14.45 2.18 -7.20
C ASP A 89 13.34 3.05 -6.61
N CYS A 90 12.84 4.05 -7.34
CA CYS A 90 11.83 4.98 -6.82
C CYS A 90 10.39 4.68 -7.26
N PHE A 91 10.18 3.81 -8.26
CA PHE A 91 8.84 3.43 -8.72
C PHE A 91 8.59 1.92 -8.62
N ILE A 92 9.30 1.10 -9.39
CA ILE A 92 9.02 -0.34 -9.55
C ILE A 92 9.10 -1.08 -8.21
N LYS A 93 10.23 -0.98 -7.50
CA LYS A 93 10.42 -1.64 -6.20
C LYS A 93 9.39 -1.16 -5.15
N PRO A 94 9.11 0.14 -4.99
CA PRO A 94 8.01 0.62 -4.16
C PRO A 94 6.63 0.06 -4.54
N VAL A 95 6.31 -0.05 -5.83
CA VAL A 95 5.00 -0.63 -6.24
C VAL A 95 4.92 -2.12 -5.90
N PHE A 96 6.02 -2.88 -5.96
CA PHE A 96 6.03 -4.24 -5.41
C PHE A 96 5.74 -4.27 -3.90
N ILE A 97 6.28 -3.32 -3.14
CA ILE A 97 5.99 -3.20 -1.70
C ILE A 97 4.53 -2.84 -1.44
N VAL A 98 3.93 -1.98 -2.27
CA VAL A 98 2.47 -1.71 -2.25
C VAL A 98 1.69 -3.02 -2.41
N MET A 99 2.05 -3.83 -3.40
CA MET A 99 1.37 -5.11 -3.65
C MET A 99 1.58 -6.11 -2.50
N LEU A 100 2.78 -6.16 -1.93
CA LEU A 100 3.14 -7.00 -0.79
C LEU A 100 2.29 -6.64 0.44
N TYR A 101 2.16 -5.34 0.72
CA TYR A 101 1.38 -4.83 1.84
C TYR A 101 -0.12 -5.09 1.67
N VAL A 102 -0.66 -4.84 0.47
CA VAL A 102 -2.06 -5.16 0.16
C VAL A 102 -2.34 -6.64 0.35
N ARG A 103 -1.44 -7.51 -0.13
CA ARG A 103 -1.54 -8.96 0.07
C ARG A 103 -1.57 -9.31 1.56
N ALA A 104 -0.62 -8.81 2.34
CA ALA A 104 -0.53 -9.09 3.77
C ALA A 104 -1.85 -8.78 4.50
N GLU A 105 -2.45 -7.63 4.20
CA GLU A 105 -3.69 -7.17 4.83
C GLU A 105 -4.92 -7.95 4.34
N GLN A 106 -4.93 -8.39 3.08
CA GLN A 106 -6.02 -9.21 2.54
C GLN A 106 -5.99 -10.65 3.04
N GLU A 107 -4.81 -11.17 3.34
CA GLU A 107 -4.59 -12.53 3.88
C GLU A 107 -4.54 -12.56 5.42
N GLY A 108 -4.43 -11.42 6.09
CA GLY A 108 -4.16 -11.36 7.53
C GLY A 108 -2.78 -11.92 7.91
N ASP A 109 -1.80 -11.85 6.99
CA ASP A 109 -0.45 -12.36 7.18
C ASP A 109 0.41 -11.32 7.92
N TRP A 110 0.57 -11.53 9.22
CA TRP A 110 1.29 -10.62 10.10
C TRP A 110 2.81 -10.52 9.80
N PRO A 111 3.55 -11.62 9.63
CA PRO A 111 4.95 -11.54 9.20
C PRO A 111 5.13 -10.77 7.89
N LEU A 112 4.26 -10.99 6.90
CA LEU A 112 4.33 -10.30 5.62
C LEU A 112 4.02 -8.80 5.76
N HIS A 113 3.07 -8.46 6.64
CA HIS A 113 2.76 -7.07 6.99
C HIS A 113 3.98 -6.35 7.54
N LEU A 114 4.64 -6.90 8.57
CA LEU A 114 5.83 -6.30 9.17
C LEU A 114 6.99 -6.20 8.18
N LEU A 115 7.18 -7.20 7.31
CA LEU A 115 8.16 -7.15 6.24
C LEU A 115 7.89 -5.98 5.28
N ALA A 116 6.64 -5.83 4.84
CA ALA A 116 6.25 -4.74 3.95
C ALA A 116 6.44 -3.37 4.62
N VAL A 117 6.00 -3.19 5.87
CA VAL A 117 6.20 -1.94 6.62
C VAL A 117 7.68 -1.61 6.77
N LYS A 118 8.51 -2.61 7.10
CA LYS A 118 9.97 -2.43 7.18
C LYS A 118 10.57 -1.97 5.85
N GLN A 119 10.11 -2.54 4.73
CA GLN A 119 10.54 -2.15 3.39
C GLN A 119 10.03 -0.77 2.97
N MET A 120 8.89 -0.31 3.50
CA MET A 120 8.37 1.04 3.24
C MET A 120 9.20 2.14 3.92
N LEU A 121 9.77 1.88 5.10
CA LEU A 121 10.41 2.89 5.92
C LEU A 121 11.50 3.72 5.21
N PRO A 122 12.46 3.12 4.48
CA PRO A 122 13.49 3.89 3.76
C PRO A 122 12.91 4.93 2.80
N TYR A 123 11.80 4.61 2.13
CA TYR A 123 11.14 5.53 1.21
C TYR A 123 10.42 6.67 1.93
N PHE A 124 9.85 6.42 3.11
CA PHE A 124 9.28 7.50 3.94
C PHE A 124 10.36 8.50 4.38
N PHE A 125 11.56 8.01 4.71
CA PHE A 125 12.70 8.89 5.00
C PHE A 125 13.14 9.66 3.74
N ALA A 126 13.31 8.98 2.61
CA ALA A 126 13.77 9.59 1.37
C ALA A 126 12.80 10.63 0.79
N SER A 127 11.49 10.46 1.00
CA SER A 127 10.43 11.36 0.50
C SER A 127 10.02 12.45 1.49
N ALA A 128 10.69 12.57 2.64
CA ALA A 128 10.33 13.51 3.71
C ALA A 128 8.91 13.34 4.28
N HIS A 129 8.35 12.12 4.26
CA HIS A 129 7.12 11.77 4.97
C HIS A 129 7.37 11.56 6.47
N VAL A 130 7.84 12.61 7.14
CA VAL A 130 8.44 12.58 8.49
C VAL A 130 7.60 11.89 9.55
N ASN A 131 6.26 12.03 9.51
CA ASN A 131 5.37 11.39 10.47
C ASN A 131 5.36 9.87 10.28
N TYR A 132 5.28 9.39 9.04
CA TYR A 132 5.28 7.96 8.76
C TYR A 132 6.67 7.34 8.93
N ALA A 133 7.73 8.10 8.66
CA ALA A 133 9.09 7.66 8.97
C ALA A 133 9.30 7.50 10.50
N ARG A 134 8.93 8.52 11.29
CA ARG A 134 9.10 8.52 12.75
C ARG A 134 8.20 7.50 13.45
N TYR A 135 6.90 7.59 13.22
CA TYR A 135 5.92 6.72 13.89
C TYR A 135 5.90 5.32 13.29
N GLY A 136 6.24 5.14 12.01
CA GLY A 136 6.41 3.82 11.42
C GLY A 136 7.61 3.07 12.01
N LEU A 137 8.73 3.76 12.30
CA LEU A 137 9.86 3.15 12.99
C LEU A 137 9.50 2.75 14.42
N TYR A 138 8.81 3.64 15.14
CA TYR A 138 8.30 3.34 16.49
C TYR A 138 7.37 2.13 16.46
N TYR A 139 6.39 2.13 15.55
CA TYR A 139 5.46 1.03 15.32
C TYR A 139 6.20 -0.29 15.07
N MET A 140 7.16 -0.32 14.14
CA MET A 140 7.96 -1.53 13.85
C MET A 140 8.62 -2.06 15.12
N ARG A 141 9.24 -1.17 15.91
CA ARG A 141 9.92 -1.59 17.14
C ARG A 141 8.95 -2.14 18.19
N SER A 142 7.79 -1.50 18.34
CA SER A 142 6.73 -1.97 19.25
C SER A 142 6.19 -3.34 18.82
N MET A 143 6.00 -3.55 17.52
CA MET A 143 5.49 -4.82 16.99
C MET A 143 6.49 -5.97 17.12
N GLU A 144 7.80 -5.69 17.04
CA GLU A 144 8.86 -6.67 17.28
C GLU A 144 8.98 -7.07 18.76
N SER A 145 8.44 -6.26 19.69
CA SER A 145 8.52 -6.48 21.14
C SER A 145 7.19 -6.84 21.78
N LEU A 146 6.24 -7.38 21.01
CA LEU A 146 4.93 -7.80 21.53
C LEU A 146 5.07 -8.94 22.56
N GLY A 147 4.17 -8.96 23.53
CA GLY A 147 3.98 -10.10 24.41
C GLY A 147 3.49 -11.34 23.65
N PRO A 148 3.65 -12.53 24.24
CA PRO A 148 3.29 -13.79 23.56
C PRO A 148 1.80 -13.91 23.25
N GLU A 149 0.92 -13.35 24.10
CA GLU A 149 -0.53 -13.39 23.90
C GLU A 149 -0.95 -12.49 22.72
N GLU A 150 -0.44 -11.26 22.68
CA GLU A 150 -0.73 -10.32 21.61
C GLU A 150 -0.19 -10.84 20.27
N LEU A 151 1.06 -11.33 20.27
CA LEU A 151 1.66 -11.92 19.08
C LEU A 151 0.81 -13.07 18.55
N LEU A 152 0.26 -13.93 19.41
CA LEU A 152 -0.62 -15.02 18.99
C LEU A 152 -1.87 -14.52 18.25
N LYS A 153 -2.49 -13.42 18.72
CA LYS A 153 -3.65 -12.80 18.06
C LYS A 153 -3.28 -12.26 16.67
N PHE A 154 -2.15 -11.57 16.57
CA PHE A 154 -1.65 -11.09 15.29
C PHE A 154 -1.36 -12.21 14.29
N MET A 155 -0.71 -13.29 14.75
CA MET A 155 -0.41 -14.47 13.93
C MET A 155 -1.66 -15.24 13.46
N LYS A 156 -2.79 -15.07 14.15
CA LYS A 156 -4.10 -15.60 13.72
C LYS A 156 -4.80 -14.68 12.70
N GLY A 157 -4.20 -13.55 12.34
CA GLY A 157 -4.82 -12.57 11.44
C GLY A 157 -5.89 -11.69 12.11
N GLU A 158 -5.96 -11.64 13.45
CA GLU A 158 -6.98 -10.86 14.17
C GLU A 158 -6.80 -9.34 14.05
N HIS A 159 -5.75 -8.89 13.35
CA HIS A 159 -5.50 -7.48 13.06
C HIS A 159 -6.24 -6.94 11.83
N VAL A 160 -6.82 -7.83 11.01
CA VAL A 160 -7.60 -7.47 9.82
C VAL A 160 -9.09 -7.75 10.04
N MET A 161 -9.93 -6.98 9.36
CA MET A 161 -11.38 -7.07 9.45
C MET A 161 -11.98 -7.66 8.17
N HIS A 162 -13.20 -8.18 8.24
CA HIS A 162 -13.87 -8.80 7.10
C HIS A 162 -15.34 -8.35 7.03
N HIS A 163 -15.79 -7.89 5.86
CA HIS A 163 -17.22 -7.67 5.63
C HIS A 163 -17.98 -8.98 5.44
N VAL A 164 -17.33 -9.96 4.81
CA VAL A 164 -17.87 -11.28 4.51
C VAL A 164 -16.77 -12.29 4.84
N PRO A 165 -17.07 -13.47 5.39
CA PRO A 165 -16.08 -14.53 5.55
C PRO A 165 -15.50 -14.94 4.19
N GLY A 166 -14.19 -15.14 4.10
CA GLY A 166 -13.55 -15.56 2.86
C GLY A 166 -12.04 -15.60 2.96
N LEU A 167 -11.41 -16.09 1.90
CA LEU A 167 -9.97 -15.95 1.69
C LEU A 167 -9.74 -14.67 0.87
N TRP A 168 -8.65 -13.95 1.16
CA TRP A 168 -8.23 -12.76 0.39
C TRP A 168 -9.25 -11.60 0.40
N ASN A 169 -10.02 -11.43 1.48
CA ASN A 169 -10.97 -10.33 1.60
C ASN A 169 -10.85 -9.57 2.92
N GLY A 170 -9.71 -9.70 3.58
CA GLY A 170 -9.30 -8.85 4.69
C GLY A 170 -9.25 -7.39 4.27
N ILE A 171 -9.67 -6.53 5.19
CA ILE A 171 -9.63 -5.08 5.05
C ILE A 171 -9.11 -4.44 6.33
N TRP A 172 -8.42 -3.31 6.17
CA TRP A 172 -7.91 -2.55 7.31
C TRP A 172 -9.04 -2.13 8.26
N SER A 173 -8.74 -2.11 9.55
CA SER A 173 -9.69 -1.71 10.59
C SER A 173 -10.24 -0.29 10.42
N ASP A 174 -9.39 0.67 10.02
CA ASP A 174 -9.81 2.04 9.70
C ASP A 174 -10.85 2.06 8.56
N MET A 175 -10.55 1.36 7.47
CA MET A 175 -11.45 1.25 6.33
C MET A 175 -12.76 0.53 6.70
N PHE A 176 -12.71 -0.53 7.53
CA PHE A 176 -13.90 -1.24 7.98
C PHE A 176 -14.83 -0.33 8.79
N ILE A 177 -14.28 0.48 9.70
CA ILE A 177 -15.05 1.45 10.49
C ILE A 177 -15.71 2.49 9.58
N GLU A 178 -14.99 3.01 8.58
CA GLU A 178 -15.52 3.98 7.62
C GLU A 178 -16.67 3.39 6.78
N THR A 179 -16.52 2.16 6.30
CA THR A 179 -17.51 1.53 5.42
C THR A 179 -18.69 0.89 6.15
N THR A 180 -18.57 0.63 7.46
CA THR A 180 -19.65 0.15 8.32
C THR A 180 -20.18 1.26 9.23
N PHE A 181 -19.51 1.50 10.35
CA PHE A 181 -20.01 2.32 11.44
C PHE A 181 -20.26 3.76 11.00
N MET A 182 -19.34 4.41 10.28
CA MET A 182 -19.55 5.81 9.88
C MET A 182 -20.61 5.95 8.78
N ARG A 183 -20.65 5.02 7.83
CA ARG A 183 -21.60 5.07 6.71
C ARG A 183 -23.04 4.82 7.15
N TYR A 184 -23.26 3.84 8.02
CA TYR A 184 -24.59 3.55 8.58
C TYR A 184 -24.92 4.42 9.80
N GLY A 185 -23.87 4.91 10.49
CA GLY A 185 -23.84 5.83 11.63
C GLY A 185 -24.50 7.19 11.41
N HIS A 186 -24.40 7.69 10.18
CA HIS A 186 -24.86 9.02 9.79
C HIS A 186 -26.09 8.99 8.88
N GLY A 187 -26.74 7.83 8.76
CA GLY A 187 -28.01 7.71 8.04
C GLY A 187 -29.18 8.32 8.83
N PRO A 188 -30.27 8.74 8.17
CA PRO A 188 -31.44 9.36 8.82
C PRO A 188 -32.10 8.48 9.89
N ALA A 189 -31.82 7.18 9.94
CA ALA A 189 -32.36 6.22 10.90
C ALA A 189 -31.74 6.29 12.33
N TRP A 190 -30.67 7.07 12.55
CA TRP A 190 -30.02 7.13 13.86
C TRP A 190 -30.84 7.85 14.94
N GLY A 191 -31.77 8.73 14.55
CA GLY A 191 -32.72 9.33 15.49
C GLY A 191 -33.77 8.34 16.01
N ASP A 192 -34.05 7.28 15.25
CA ASP A 192 -35.11 6.33 15.58
C ASP A 192 -34.63 5.21 16.50
N TYR A 193 -33.36 4.81 16.41
CA TYR A 193 -32.81 3.69 17.22
C TYR A 193 -32.72 4.00 18.72
N TRP A 194 -32.53 5.26 19.12
CA TRP A 194 -32.50 5.64 20.54
C TRP A 194 -33.88 5.61 21.20
N ASN A 195 -34.95 5.83 20.43
CA ASN A 195 -36.33 5.78 20.94
C ASN A 195 -36.80 4.36 21.29
N TYR A 196 -36.12 3.31 20.79
CA TYR A 196 -36.44 1.91 21.10
C TYR A 196 -35.66 1.35 22.30
N LEU A 197 -34.66 2.07 22.81
CA LEU A 197 -33.86 1.64 23.99
C LEU A 197 -34.27 2.36 25.29
N GLU A 198 -35.15 3.36 25.20
CA GLU A 198 -35.73 4.08 26.35
C GLU A 198 -37.22 3.77 26.59
N ALA A 199 -37.78 2.75 25.93
CA ALA A 199 -39.14 2.23 26.16
C ALA A 199 -39.09 0.83 26.79
#